data_AF-A0A176S878-F1
#
_entry.id   AF-A0A176S878-F1
#
_cell.length_a   1.000
_cell.length_b   1.000
_cell.length_c   1.000
_cell.angle_alpha   90.00
_cell.angle_beta   90.00
_cell.angle_gamma   90.00
#
_symmetry.space_group_name_H-M   'P 1'
#
loop_
_entity.id
_entity.type
_entity.pdbx_description
1 polymer ?
#
loop_
_entity_poly.entity_id
_entity_poly.type
_entity_poly.pdbx_seq_one_letter_code
_entity_poly.pdbx_strand_id
1 'polypeptide(L)' 'MFESPRNNEGFNTKGGYSSDSSRDKDMTLNSTKDIAWVRPGRESSGTARNLKRREMFNKNV' A
#
# COMPACT_ATOMS: atom_id res chain seq x y z
N MET A 1 -3.59 -14.12 -4.39
CA MET A 1 -3.11 -12.90 -5.09
C MET A 1 -3.01 -13.25 -6.57
N PHE A 2 -3.29 -12.32 -7.50
CA PHE A 2 -3.20 -12.63 -8.94
C PHE A 2 -1.75 -12.92 -9.35
N GLU A 3 -1.55 -13.83 -10.29
CA GLU A 3 -0.23 -14.23 -10.77
C GLU A 3 0.39 -13.22 -11.75
N SER A 4 -0.44 -12.36 -12.36
CA SER A 4 0.01 -11.32 -13.27
C SER A 4 -0.90 -10.06 -13.22
N PRO A 5 -0.34 -8.86 -13.45
CA PRO A 5 -1.11 -7.63 -13.56
C PRO A 5 -1.85 -7.56 -14.91
N ARG A 6 -3.11 -7.12 -14.88
CA ARG A 6 -4.00 -7.12 -16.06
C ARG A 6 -3.85 -5.90 -16.97
N ASN A 7 -3.47 -4.74 -16.41
CA ASN A 7 -3.45 -3.45 -17.10
C ASN A 7 -2.11 -2.72 -16.85
N ASN A 8 -0.98 -3.35 -17.19
CA ASN A 8 0.36 -2.82 -16.91
C ASN A 8 1.36 -3.12 -18.06
N GLU A 9 0.90 -3.02 -19.30
CA GLU A 9 1.72 -3.28 -20.49
C GLU A 9 2.87 -2.26 -20.60
N GLY A 10 4.09 -2.74 -20.86
CA GLY A 10 5.27 -1.88 -21.05
C GLY A 10 5.92 -1.33 -19.76
N PHE A 11 5.38 -1.61 -18.58
CA PHE A 11 5.95 -1.18 -17.31
C PHE A 11 6.57 -2.35 -16.52
N ASN A 12 7.75 -2.11 -15.95
CA ASN A 12 8.37 -3.07 -15.05
C ASN A 12 7.47 -3.32 -13.84
N THR A 13 7.19 -4.60 -13.58
CA THR A 13 6.40 -5.01 -12.42
C THR A 13 7.33 -5.27 -11.24
N LYS A 14 6.87 -4.90 -10.04
CA LYS A 14 7.51 -5.30 -8.78
C LYS A 14 6.56 -6.25 -8.05
N GLY A 15 7.02 -7.46 -7.79
CA GLY A 15 6.21 -8.57 -7.25
C GLY A 15 7.01 -9.48 -6.32
N GLY A 16 6.53 -10.71 -6.12
CA GLY A 16 7.22 -11.69 -5.27
C GLY A 16 7.01 -11.52 -3.76
N TYR A 17 5.99 -10.75 -3.35
CA TYR A 17 5.67 -10.56 -1.94
C TYR A 17 5.06 -11.83 -1.34
N SER A 18 5.65 -12.32 -0.25
CA SER A 18 5.16 -13.47 0.52
C SER A 18 3.97 -13.14 1.43
N SER A 19 3.63 -11.86 1.59
CA SER A 19 2.52 -11.41 2.42
C SER A 19 1.94 -10.09 1.92
N ASP A 20 0.67 -9.83 2.23
CA ASP A 20 0.06 -8.54 1.94
C ASP A 20 0.73 -7.39 2.70
N SER A 21 1.23 -7.66 3.91
CA SER A 21 1.93 -6.66 4.71
C SER A 21 3.22 -6.17 4.05
N SER A 22 4.03 -7.09 3.49
CA SER A 22 5.28 -6.74 2.81
C SER A 22 5.01 -5.98 1.51
N ARG A 23 3.99 -6.39 0.75
CA ARG A 23 3.52 -5.67 -0.43
C ARG A 23 3.07 -4.24 -0.10
N ASP A 24 2.18 -4.08 0.88
CA ASP A 24 1.66 -2.78 1.28
C ASP A 24 2.78 -1.84 1.79
N LYS A 25 3.77 -2.39 2.52
CA LYS A 25 4.94 -1.63 3.00
C LYS A 25 5.80 -1.13 1.83
N ASP A 26 6.11 -1.99 0.87
CA ASP A 26 6.94 -1.60 -0.27
C ASP A 26 6.20 -0.62 -1.20
N MET A 27 4.91 -0.82 -1.46
CA MET A 27 4.09 0.17 -2.17
C MET A 27 4.04 1.50 -1.42
N THR A 28 3.97 1.47 -0.09
CA THR A 28 4.00 2.67 0.75
C THR A 28 5.31 3.44 0.62
N LEU A 29 6.45 2.74 0.60
CA LEU A 29 7.78 3.36 0.53
C LEU A 29 8.11 3.90 -0.87
N ASN A 30 7.66 3.23 -1.93
CA ASN A 30 7.96 3.64 -3.30
C ASN A 30 7.02 4.74 -3.83
N SER A 31 5.93 5.04 -3.11
CA SER A 31 4.99 6.09 -3.51
C SER A 31 5.50 7.46 -3.08
N THR A 32 5.67 8.37 -4.03
CA THR A 32 6.09 9.76 -3.76
C THR A 32 4.96 10.61 -3.17
N LYS A 33 3.72 10.24 -3.50
CA LYS A 33 2.49 10.87 -3.01
C LYS A 33 1.42 9.80 -2.89
N ASP A 34 0.55 9.96 -1.91
CA ASP A 34 -0.58 9.05 -1.73
C ASP A 34 -1.89 9.80 -1.74
N ILE A 35 -2.85 9.22 -2.46
CA ILE A 35 -4.26 9.60 -2.37
C ILE A 35 -4.90 8.59 -1.43
N ALA A 36 -4.84 8.88 -0.13
CA ALA A 36 -5.39 8.03 0.91
C ALA A 36 -6.71 8.63 1.42
N TRP A 37 -7.81 8.23 0.80
CA TRP A 37 -9.15 8.63 1.26
C TRP A 37 -9.81 7.49 2.03
N VAL A 38 -10.26 7.81 3.25
CA VAL A 38 -11.09 6.91 4.06
C VAL A 38 -12.52 7.44 4.01
N ARG A 39 -13.43 6.65 3.45
CA ARG A 39 -14.86 6.99 3.45
C ARG A 39 -15.37 7.06 4.90
N PRO A 40 -16.22 8.04 5.25
CA PRO A 40 -16.87 8.06 6.56
C PRO A 40 -17.57 6.74 6.89
N GLY A 41 -17.33 6.22 8.10
CA GLY A 41 -17.82 4.92 8.58
C GLY A 41 -16.98 3.71 8.15
N ARG A 42 -15.79 3.92 7.57
CA ARG A 42 -14.85 2.86 7.14
C ARG A 42 -13.47 3.01 7.76
N GLU A 43 -13.40 3.44 9.01
CA GLU A 43 -12.19 3.68 9.79
C GLU A 43 -11.41 2.38 10.08
N SER A 44 -12.02 1.21 9.86
CA SER A 44 -11.38 -0.11 9.96
C SER A 44 -10.83 -0.65 8.63
N SER A 45 -10.97 0.10 7.52
CA SER A 45 -10.54 -0.28 6.17
C SER A 45 -9.01 -0.48 6.04
N GLY A 46 -8.60 -1.16 4.98
CA GLY A 46 -7.17 -1.32 4.64
C GLY A 46 -6.45 0.02 4.52
N THR A 47 -7.07 1.01 3.88
CA THR A 47 -6.52 2.38 3.75
C THR A 47 -6.31 3.04 5.11
N ALA A 48 -7.29 2.96 6.02
CA ALA A 48 -7.16 3.52 7.37
C ALA A 48 -6.03 2.85 8.17
N ARG A 49 -5.87 1.51 8.04
CA ARG A 49 -4.77 0.77 8.66
C ARG A 49 -3.41 1.14 8.06
N ASN A 50 -3.34 1.41 6.75
CA ASN A 50 -2.11 1.88 6.09
C ASN A 50 -1.70 3.27 6.57
N LEU A 51 -2.66 4.20 6.67
CA LEU A 51 -2.43 5.53 7.24
C LEU A 51 -1.89 5.44 8.66
N LYS A 52 -2.53 4.66 9.53
CA LYS A 52 -2.07 4.45 10.91
C LYS A 52 -0.65 3.86 10.97
N ARG A 53 -0.32 2.88 10.12
CA ARG A 53 1.03 2.30 10.05
C ARG A 53 2.09 3.34 9.69
N ARG A 54 1.77 4.31 8.81
CA ARG A 54 2.68 5.38 8.44
C ARG A 54 2.85 6.42 9.52
N GLU A 55 1.79 6.83 10.19
CA GLU A 55 1.90 7.72 11.36
C GLU A 55 2.84 7.13 12.42
N MET A 56 2.78 5.81 12.62
CA MET A 56 3.68 5.10 13.52
C MET A 56 5.12 5.06 12.99
N PHE A 57 5.34 4.94 11.69
CA PHE A 57 6.68 4.96 11.09
C PHE A 57 7.31 6.36 11.19
N ASN A 58 6.58 7.42 10.82
CA ASN A 58 7.06 8.80 10.84
C ASN A 58 7.31 9.34 12.25
N LYS A 59 6.67 8.78 13.29
CA LYS A 59 6.96 9.14 14.69
C LYS A 59 8.27 8.55 15.21
N ASN A 60 8.82 7.55 14.53
CA ASN A 60 10.03 6.82 14.94
C ASN A 60 11.25 7.16 14.05
N VAL A 61 11.14 8.19 13.22
CA VAL A 61 12.20 8.80 12.41
C VAL A 61 12.43 10.21 12.91
#